data_AF-A0A1M4YAX6-F1
#
_entry.id   AF-A0A1M4YAX6-F1
#
_cell.length_a   1.000
_cell.length_b   1.000
_cell.length_c   1.000
_cell.angle_alpha   90.00
_cell.angle_beta   90.00
_cell.angle_gamma   90.00
#
_symmetry.space_group_name_H-M   'P 1'
#
loop_
_entity.id
_entity.type
_entity.pdbx_description
1 polymer ?
#
loop_
_entity_poly.entity_id
_entity_poly.type
_entity_poly.pdbx_seq_one_letter_code
_entity_poly.pdbx_strand_id
1 'polypeptide(L)'
;MFFPFLVLPDGTKVVYSDIQKKDGKEYVLVKFKRWNDERNDFDRMECLLPNGKMTKIVGFTADEAANQEGHMHSLQDMILECSREDSES
;
A
#
# COMPACT_ATOMS: atom_id res chain seq x y z
N MET A 1 13.27 3.23 -0.20
CA MET A 1 12.58 4.54 -0.09
C MET A 1 11.07 4.30 -0.12
N PHE A 2 10.24 5.28 0.27
CA PHE A 2 8.79 5.22 0.03
C PHE A 2 8.40 6.36 -0.89
N PHE A 3 7.64 6.04 -1.93
CA PHE A 3 7.17 6.97 -2.94
C PHE A 3 5.66 7.16 -2.82
N PRO A 4 5.16 8.41 -2.93
CA PRO A 4 3.74 8.66 -2.93
C PRO A 4 3.11 8.09 -4.20
N PHE A 5 2.06 7.28 -4.03
CA PHE A 5 1.29 6.73 -5.14
C PHE A 5 0.04 7.56 -5.41
N LEU A 6 -0.86 7.61 -4.43
CA LEU A 6 -2.12 8.34 -4.52
C LEU A 6 -2.55 8.83 -3.15
N VAL A 7 -3.39 9.86 -3.17
CA VAL A 7 -4.07 10.37 -1.99
C VAL A 7 -5.56 10.17 -2.23
N LEU A 8 -6.21 9.38 -1.37
CA LEU A 8 -7.64 9.14 -1.42
C LEU A 8 -8.40 10.43 -1.05
N PRO A 9 -9.64 10.62 -1.53
CA PRO A 9 -10.45 11.81 -1.27
C PRO A 9 -10.69 12.06 0.24
N ASP A 10 -10.61 10.99 1.01
CA ASP A 10 -10.78 10.95 2.45
C ASP A 10 -9.48 11.32 3.23
N GLY A 11 -8.42 11.71 2.50
CA GLY A 11 -7.13 12.17 3.06
C GLY A 11 -6.13 11.05 3.34
N THR A 12 -6.51 9.80 3.08
CA THR A 12 -5.61 8.65 3.21
C THR A 12 -4.50 8.71 2.15
N LYS A 13 -3.26 8.76 2.59
CA LYS A 13 -2.06 8.73 1.74
C LYS A 13 -1.62 7.29 1.53
N VAL A 14 -1.46 6.91 0.27
CA VAL A 14 -0.94 5.62 -0.15
C VAL A 14 0.47 5.81 -0.66
N VAL A 15 1.42 5.11 -0.05
CA VAL A 15 2.83 5.15 -0.44
C VAL A 15 3.32 3.73 -0.72
N TYR A 16 4.21 3.56 -1.68
CA TYR A 16 4.81 2.25 -2.02
C TYR A 16 6.32 2.29 -1.79
N SER A 17 6.92 1.14 -1.48
CA SER A 17 8.37 1.01 -1.39
C SER A 17 8.99 0.68 -2.74
N ASP A 18 10.32 0.80 -2.84
CA ASP A 18 11.07 0.09 -3.88
C ASP A 18 10.76 -1.41 -3.93
N ILE A 19 11.07 -2.05 -5.07
CA ILE A 19 10.98 -3.50 -5.24
C ILE A 19 11.93 -4.18 -4.25
N GLN A 20 11.35 -5.02 -3.40
CA GLN A 20 12.07 -5.92 -2.52
C GLN A 20 12.08 -7.32 -3.13
N LYS A 21 13.28 -7.85 -3.42
CA LYS A 21 13.43 -9.25 -3.84
C LYS A 21 13.51 -10.15 -2.62
N LYS A 22 12.58 -11.09 -2.51
CA LYS A 22 12.56 -12.10 -1.44
C LYS A 22 12.28 -13.47 -2.07
N ASP A 23 13.08 -14.48 -1.74
CA ASP A 23 12.93 -15.83 -2.32
C ASP A 23 12.87 -15.85 -3.86
N GLY A 24 13.61 -14.96 -4.53
CA GLY A 24 13.63 -14.84 -5.99
C GLY A 24 12.39 -14.19 -6.62
N LYS A 25 11.43 -13.72 -5.81
CA LYS A 25 10.25 -12.99 -6.25
C LYS A 25 10.33 -11.52 -5.87
N GLU A 26 9.77 -10.68 -6.73
CA GLU A 26 9.69 -9.23 -6.56
C GLU A 26 8.44 -8.90 -5.73
N TYR A 27 8.63 -8.09 -4.69
CA TYR A 27 7.56 -7.64 -3.82
C TYR A 27 7.61 -6.14 -3.64
N VAL A 28 6.44 -5.51 -3.60
CA VAL A 28 6.32 -4.07 -3.30
C VAL A 28 5.50 -3.92 -2.04
N LEU A 29 6.02 -3.16 -1.07
CA LEU A 29 5.32 -2.88 0.18
C LEU A 29 4.56 -1.56 0.04
N VAL A 30 3.24 -1.63 0.09
CA VAL A 30 2.36 -0.46 0.02
C VAL A 30 1.84 -0.15 1.43
N LYS A 31 1.84 1.13 1.81
CA LYS A 31 1.44 1.62 3.13
C LYS A 31 0.34 2.65 3.05
N PHE A 32 -0.65 2.33 3.85
CA PHE A 32 -1.83 3.02 4.32
C PHE A 32 -1.49 4.06 5.36
N LYS A 33 -1.67 5.37 5.16
CA LYS A 33 -1.58 6.34 6.28
C LYS A 33 -2.68 7.39 6.23
N ARG A 34 -3.46 7.49 7.30
CA ARG A 34 -4.48 8.50 7.49
C ARG A 34 -4.37 9.09 8.89
N TRP A 35 -4.54 10.41 9.02
CA TRP A 35 -4.68 11.02 10.34
C TRP A 35 -6.12 10.86 10.82
N ASN A 36 -6.29 10.34 12.03
CA ASN A 36 -7.59 10.18 12.66
C ASN A 36 -7.72 11.19 13.80
N ASP A 37 -8.52 12.21 13.57
CA ASP A 37 -8.73 13.29 14.53
C ASP A 37 -9.46 12.80 15.79
N GLU A 38 -10.44 11.89 15.63
CA GLU A 38 -11.22 11.35 16.75
C GLU A 38 -10.37 10.51 17.72
N ARG A 39 -9.42 9.75 17.18
CA ARG A 39 -8.49 8.93 17.98
C ARG A 39 -7.22 9.67 18.37
N ASN A 40 -6.99 10.86 17.79
CA ASN A 40 -5.75 11.61 17.87
C ASN A 40 -4.52 10.72 17.59
N ASP A 41 -4.65 9.84 16.59
CA ASP A 41 -3.66 8.82 16.22
C ASP A 41 -3.63 8.62 14.69
N PHE A 42 -2.66 7.86 14.20
CA PHE A 42 -2.52 7.58 12.76
C PHE A 42 -3.05 6.19 12.43
N ASP A 43 -4.13 6.15 11.67
CA ASP A 43 -4.58 4.91 11.07
C ASP A 43 -3.55 4.47 10.02
N ARG A 44 -3.17 3.20 10.11
CA ARG A 44 -2.14 2.62 9.26
C ARG A 44 -2.48 1.20 8.86
N MET A 45 -2.14 0.84 7.63
CA MET A 45 -2.22 -0.53 7.14
C MET A 45 -1.11 -0.76 6.11
N GLU A 46 -0.70 -2.01 5.93
CA GLU A 46 0.40 -2.36 5.02
C GLU A 46 -0.02 -3.55 4.15
N CYS A 47 0.24 -3.52 2.85
CA CYS A 47 0.06 -4.68 1.98
C CYS A 47 1.30 -4.99 1.15
N LEU A 48 1.47 -6.26 0.83
CA LEU A 48 2.59 -6.77 0.03
C LEU A 48 2.05 -7.24 -1.32
N LEU A 49 2.44 -6.57 -2.39
CA LEU A 49 2.15 -6.99 -3.76
C LEU A 49 3.21 -7.99 -4.24
N PRO A 50 2.87 -8.96 -5.11
CA PRO A 50 1.54 -9.21 -5.71
C PRO A 50 0.56 -10.01 -4.83
N ASN A 51 0.87 -10.24 -3.55
CA ASN A 51 -0.03 -11.01 -2.70
C ASN A 51 -1.33 -10.23 -2.40
N GLY A 52 -1.29 -8.89 -2.44
CA GLY A 52 -2.44 -8.01 -2.20
C GLY A 52 -2.88 -7.95 -0.73
N LYS A 53 -2.50 -8.94 0.08
CA LYS A 53 -2.99 -9.14 1.44
C LYS A 53 -2.69 -7.96 2.36
N MET A 54 -3.74 -7.41 2.95
CA MET A 54 -3.62 -6.37 3.99
C MET A 54 -3.13 -6.97 5.31
N THR A 55 -2.17 -6.28 5.93
CA THR A 55 -1.51 -6.67 7.18
C THR A 55 -1.30 -5.43 8.06
N LYS A 56 -1.12 -5.63 9.37
CA LYS A 56 -0.91 -4.56 10.36
C LYS A 56 -1.93 -3.42 10.24
N ILE A 57 -3.19 -3.80 10.10
CA ILE A 57 -4.33 -2.89 10.06
C ILE A 57 -4.51 -2.32 11.48
N VAL A 58 -4.35 -1.01 11.62
CA VAL A 58 -4.54 -0.26 12.85
C VAL A 58 -5.47 0.89 12.53
N GLY A 59 -6.64 0.88 13.15
CA GLY A 59 -7.65 1.93 13.07
C GLY A 59 -8.55 1.93 11.84
N PHE A 60 -8.11 1.35 10.73
CA PHE A 60 -9.04 0.96 9.66
C PHE A 60 -9.88 -0.25 10.07
N THR A 61 -11.10 -0.30 9.55
CA THR A 61 -11.99 -1.44 9.72
C THR A 61 -11.63 -2.59 8.77
N ALA A 62 -12.08 -3.81 9.10
CA ALA A 62 -11.87 -4.97 8.23
C ALA A 62 -12.55 -4.81 6.85
N ASP A 63 -13.68 -4.09 6.80
CA ASP A 63 -14.40 -3.79 5.56
C ASP A 63 -13.59 -2.83 4.67
N GLU A 64 -13.06 -1.75 5.24
CA GLU A 64 -12.17 -0.84 4.53
C GLU A 64 -10.94 -1.57 3.99
N ALA A 65 -10.31 -2.40 4.83
CA ALA A 65 -9.15 -3.18 4.41
C ALA A 65 -9.48 -4.13 3.26
N ALA A 66 -10.63 -4.82 3.29
CA ALA A 66 -11.07 -5.70 2.21
C ALA A 66 -11.39 -4.93 0.92
N ASN A 67 -12.02 -3.76 1.03
CA ASN A 67 -12.28 -2.91 -0.13
C ASN A 67 -10.98 -2.41 -0.77
N GLN A 68 -10.03 -1.97 0.05
CA GLN A 68 -8.69 -1.57 -0.41
C GLN A 68 -7.91 -2.75 -0.98
N GLU A 69 -8.03 -3.95 -0.42
CA GLU A 69 -7.40 -5.17 -0.94
C GLU A 69 -7.88 -5.47 -2.37
N GLY A 70 -9.19 -5.37 -2.62
CA GLY A 70 -9.76 -5.52 -3.96
C GLY A 70 -9.22 -4.49 -4.96
N HIS A 71 -9.14 -3.22 -4.55
CA HIS A 71 -8.56 -2.16 -5.37
C HIS A 71 -7.08 -2.42 -5.67
N MET A 72 -6.31 -2.81 -4.65
CA MET A 72 -4.89 -3.11 -4.78
C MET A 72 -4.64 -4.31 -5.70
N HIS A 73 -5.51 -5.32 -5.68
CA HIS A 73 -5.40 -6.46 -6.58
C HIS A 73 -5.61 -6.06 -8.05
N SER A 74 -6.37 -5.00 -8.33
CA SER A 74 -6.50 -4.46 -9.69
C SER A 74 -5.33 -3.55 -10.08
N LEU A 75 -4.72 -2.86 -9.11
CA LEU A 75 -3.62 -1.91 -9.35
C LEU A 75 -2.23 -2.55 -9.26
N GLN A 76 -2.14 -3.79 -8.78
CA GLN A 76 -0.86 -4.44 -8.47
C GLN A 76 0.09 -4.53 -9.66
N ASP A 77 -0.44 -4.87 -10.85
CA ASP A 77 0.34 -4.96 -12.08
C ASP A 77 0.98 -3.61 -12.42
N MET A 78 0.19 -2.53 -12.35
CA MET A 78 0.66 -1.17 -12.63
C MET A 78 1.74 -0.72 -11.62
N ILE A 79 1.55 -1.01 -10.33
CA ILE A 79 2.52 -0.63 -9.29
C ILE A 79 3.82 -1.42 -9.43
N LEU A 80 3.74 -2.72 -9.75
CA LEU A 80 4.90 -3.56 -10.01
C LEU A 80 5.68 -3.09 -11.24
N GLU A 81 4.98 -2.71 -12.31
CA GLU A 81 5.58 -2.14 -13.51
C GLU A 81 6.29 -0.82 -13.21
N CYS A 82 5.62 0.15 -12.59
CA CYS A 82 6.25 1.41 -12.18
C CYS A 82 7.46 1.19 -11.28
N SER A 83 7.37 0.27 -10.31
CA SER A 83 8.49 0.00 -9.40
C SER A 83 9.68 -0.66 -10.10
N ARG A 84 9.45 -1.36 -11.22
CA ARG A 84 10.49 -1.96 -12.05
C ARG A 84 11.20 -0.88 -12.87
N GLU A 85 10.44 -0.01 -13.52
CA GLU A 85 11.01 1.11 -14.29
C GLU A 85 11.84 2.08 -13.42
N ASP A 86 11.38 2.37 -12.19
CA ASP A 86 12.12 3.19 -11.23
C ASP A 86 13.43 2.53 -10.77
N SER A 87 13.50 1.18 -10.77
CA SER A 87 14.74 0.45 -10.42
C SER A 87 15.75 0.37 -11.56
N GLU A 88 15.34 0.66 -12.80
CA GLU A 88 16.17 0.56 -14.00
C GLU A 88 16.70 1.91 -14.51
N SER A 89 16.37 3.04 -13.85
CA SER A 89 16.82 4.40 -14.19
C SER A 89 18.07 4.87 -13.45
#